data_AF-A0AB39K8I4-F1
#
_entry.id   AF-A0AB39K8I4-F1
#
_cell.length_a   1.000
_cell.length_b   1.000
_cell.length_c   1.000
_cell.angle_alpha   90.00
_cell.angle_beta   90.00
_cell.angle_gamma   90.00
#
_symmetry.space_group_name_H-M   'P 1'
#
loop_
_entity.id
_entity.type
_entity.pdbx_description
1 polymer ?
#
loop_
_entity_poly.entity_id
_entity_poly.type
_entity_poly.pdbx_seq_one_letter_code
_entity_poly.pdbx_strand_id
1 'polypeptide(L)'
;MMAKFKQYFLIFIFGLLLSACQPTSEHNENLTMNQQTYTLHMGEQGIQDFSKYSDGNVDNHPAGVSFRELQFSPPNLGKLTIENGTNSLLIEHVFSVLGTQYDKNEGIQVLDIDAGLTKEEFATPEQAYQSYVALMKRINQAGWKNYFFTDAPRIAKQDNIKHLSKSRDVIDPSYIFSFEEWKNIINNIPTKSLGYRLYANGVILDISLKRTAKNERNEEQYMLRFSFQSVRYNERDSIPDSDKMTPSEFEQAFKKRLSENKKYREKEERKAKAEGYHIDEEYTDPDVWSYVK
;
A
#
# COMPACT_ATOMS: atom_id res chain seq x y z
N MET A 1 -51.80 34.13 -14.07
CA MET A 1 -50.58 34.93 -14.32
C MET A 1 -49.53 33.96 -14.85
N MET A 2 -49.37 33.68 -16.16
CA MET A 2 -48.94 34.54 -17.28
C MET A 2 -47.79 35.47 -16.86
N ALA A 3 -46.60 35.53 -17.48
CA ALA A 3 -46.19 35.20 -18.84
C ALA A 3 -44.66 34.90 -18.88
N LYS A 4 -44.20 33.87 -19.61
CA LYS A 4 -43.59 33.87 -20.97
C LYS A 4 -42.16 34.42 -21.11
N PHE A 5 -41.25 33.48 -21.38
CA PHE A 5 -40.37 33.38 -22.57
C PHE A 5 -39.75 34.67 -23.15
N LYS A 6 -38.43 34.68 -23.32
CA LYS A 6 -37.83 35.04 -24.62
C LYS A 6 -36.38 34.56 -24.76
N GLN A 7 -36.19 33.72 -25.76
CA GLN A 7 -34.94 33.32 -26.37
C GLN A 7 -34.65 34.30 -27.50
N TYR A 8 -33.44 34.85 -27.56
CA TYR A 8 -32.89 35.41 -28.81
C TYR A 8 -31.41 35.03 -28.94
N PHE A 9 -31.12 34.58 -30.14
CA PHE A 9 -29.88 34.08 -30.68
C PHE A 9 -29.21 35.25 -31.42
N LEU A 10 -27.90 35.46 -31.26
CA LEU A 10 -27.12 36.28 -32.19
C LEU A 10 -25.68 35.79 -32.24
N ILE A 11 -25.34 35.21 -33.39
CA ILE A 11 -24.01 34.77 -33.85
C ILE A 11 -23.34 35.96 -34.57
N PHE A 12 -22.04 36.20 -34.31
CA PHE A 12 -20.95 36.42 -35.29
C PHE A 12 -19.67 36.86 -34.54
N ILE A 13 -18.65 36.01 -34.35
CA ILE A 13 -17.43 35.76 -35.18
C ILE A 13 -16.55 37.00 -35.43
N PHE A 14 -15.34 36.96 -34.85
CA PHE A 14 -13.97 37.28 -35.36
C PHE A 14 -13.12 37.65 -34.13
N GLY A 15 -12.12 36.89 -33.69
CA GLY A 15 -10.87 36.55 -34.39
C GLY A 15 -9.74 37.41 -33.80
N LEU A 16 -8.55 36.82 -33.54
CA LEU A 16 -7.28 37.40 -32.99
C LEU A 16 -7.16 37.27 -31.45
N LEU A 17 -6.15 36.64 -30.81
CA LEU A 17 -4.80 36.19 -31.17
C LEU A 17 -4.43 34.94 -30.35
N LEU A 18 -3.95 33.89 -31.04
CA LEU A 18 -3.19 32.81 -30.42
C LEU A 18 -1.80 33.35 -30.07
N SER A 19 -1.51 33.53 -28.79
CA SER A 19 -0.15 33.57 -28.26
C SER A 19 0.01 32.31 -27.41
N ALA A 20 0.46 31.24 -28.06
CA ALA A 20 0.93 30.05 -27.38
C ALA A 20 2.28 30.40 -26.71
N CYS A 21 2.29 30.54 -25.39
CA CYS A 21 3.51 30.33 -24.63
C CYS A 21 3.84 28.84 -24.74
N GLN A 22 4.87 28.52 -25.51
CA GLN A 22 5.51 27.21 -25.48
C GLN A 22 6.19 27.05 -24.11
N PRO A 23 5.94 25.99 -23.33
CA PRO A 23 6.91 25.55 -22.34
C PRO A 23 8.08 24.92 -23.10
N THR A 24 9.28 25.46 -22.89
CA THR A 24 10.54 24.84 -23.30
C THR A 24 10.71 23.53 -22.57
N SER A 25 10.35 22.41 -23.20
CA SER A 25 10.82 21.09 -22.79
C SER A 25 12.22 20.91 -23.35
N GLU A 26 13.23 21.02 -22.50
CA GLU A 26 14.55 20.45 -22.78
C GLU A 26 14.40 18.94 -22.90
N HIS A 27 14.28 18.49 -24.15
CA HIS A 27 14.24 17.08 -24.49
C HIS A 27 15.68 16.55 -24.41
N ASN A 28 16.05 15.99 -23.26
CA ASN A 28 17.23 15.14 -23.16
C ASN A 28 16.93 13.79 -23.84
N GLU A 29 17.10 13.74 -25.16
CA GLU A 29 17.20 12.50 -25.92
C GLU A 29 18.56 11.87 -25.63
N ASN A 30 18.65 11.01 -24.61
CA ASN A 30 19.68 9.97 -24.47
C ASN A 30 19.35 9.03 -23.30
N LEU A 31 18.30 8.21 -23.44
CA LEU A 31 18.16 7.00 -22.64
C LEU A 31 17.73 5.86 -23.55
N THR A 32 18.73 5.14 -24.04
CA THR A 32 18.58 3.77 -24.51
C THR A 32 17.82 2.97 -23.44
N MET A 33 16.73 2.31 -23.87
CA MET A 33 15.85 1.45 -23.08
C MET A 33 16.61 0.40 -22.27
N ASN A 34 16.99 0.74 -21.05
CA ASN A 34 17.16 -0.21 -19.97
C ASN A 34 16.05 0.10 -18.97
N GLN A 35 15.16 -0.86 -18.69
CA GLN A 35 14.20 -0.75 -17.59
C GLN A 35 15.00 -0.72 -16.28
N GLN A 36 15.43 0.48 -15.88
CA GLN A 36 16.17 0.70 -14.65
C GLN A 36 15.31 0.18 -13.50
N THR A 37 15.85 -0.78 -12.76
CA THR A 37 15.22 -1.23 -11.52
C THR A 37 15.68 -0.29 -10.42
N TYR A 38 14.73 0.34 -9.75
CA TYR A 38 14.95 1.19 -8.59
C TYR A 38 15.08 0.30 -7.37
N THR A 39 16.00 0.62 -6.47
CA THR A 39 16.14 -0.09 -5.19
C THR A 39 16.03 0.95 -4.10
N LEU A 40 15.06 0.76 -3.20
CA LEU A 40 14.83 1.65 -2.07
C LEU A 40 14.90 0.85 -0.77
N HIS A 41 15.44 1.47 0.26
CA HIS A 41 15.46 0.97 1.63
C HIS A 41 14.56 1.80 2.54
N MET A 42 14.14 1.18 3.64
CA MET A 42 13.67 1.93 4.82
C MET A 42 14.88 2.55 5.54
N GLY A 43 14.63 3.51 6.43
CA GLY A 43 15.67 4.10 7.27
C GLY A 43 16.55 5.14 6.56
N GLU A 44 17.73 5.40 7.11
CA GLU A 44 18.67 6.42 6.59
C GLU A 44 19.12 6.14 5.15
N GLN A 45 19.33 4.87 4.80
CA GLN A 45 19.72 4.48 3.44
C GLN A 45 18.67 4.90 2.41
N GLY A 46 17.38 4.84 2.78
CA GLY A 46 16.29 5.29 1.92
C GLY A 46 16.45 6.74 1.46
N ILE A 47 16.96 7.64 2.32
CA ILE A 47 17.23 9.03 1.94
C ILE A 47 18.23 9.09 0.77
N GLN A 48 19.32 8.32 0.87
CA GLN A 48 20.37 8.29 -0.15
C GLN A 48 19.84 7.68 -1.46
N ASP A 49 19.00 6.65 -1.35
CA ASP A 49 18.39 6.01 -2.52
C ASP A 49 17.48 7.00 -3.26
N PHE A 50 16.63 7.75 -2.56
CA PHE A 50 15.83 8.81 -3.19
C PHE A 50 16.72 9.87 -3.84
N SER A 51 17.75 10.36 -3.15
CA SER A 51 18.70 11.33 -3.71
C SER A 51 19.46 10.84 -4.95
N LYS A 52 19.54 9.52 -5.18
CA LYS A 52 20.11 8.94 -6.39
C LYS A 52 19.15 8.98 -7.58
N TYR A 53 17.85 8.95 -7.33
CA TYR A 53 16.82 8.78 -8.36
C TYR A 53 15.96 10.02 -8.60
N SER A 54 15.93 10.95 -7.64
CA SER A 54 15.39 12.29 -7.81
C SER A 54 16.53 13.30 -7.77
N ASP A 55 16.34 14.49 -8.35
CA ASP A 55 17.31 15.60 -8.30
C ASP A 55 17.46 16.21 -6.89
N GLY A 56 17.23 15.41 -5.84
CA GLY A 56 17.29 15.83 -4.44
C GLY A 56 16.08 16.64 -3.98
N ASN A 57 14.98 16.66 -4.73
CA ASN A 57 13.76 17.35 -4.32
C ASN A 57 13.21 16.77 -3.01
N VAL A 58 13.09 17.62 -2.00
CA VAL A 58 12.53 17.30 -0.68
C VAL A 58 11.48 18.34 -0.34
N ASP A 59 10.26 17.90 -0.10
CA ASP A 59 9.26 18.76 0.51
C ASP A 59 9.41 18.69 2.04
N ASN A 60 9.69 19.81 2.68
CA ASN A 60 9.85 19.89 4.13
C ASN A 60 8.65 20.62 4.73
N HIS A 61 7.83 19.90 5.49
CA HIS A 61 6.68 20.47 6.14
C HIS A 61 7.09 21.18 7.45
N PRO A 62 6.48 22.33 7.80
CA PRO A 62 6.79 23.06 9.04
C PRO A 62 6.63 22.25 10.33
N ALA A 63 5.83 21.17 10.30
CA ALA A 63 5.64 20.25 11.42
C ALA A 63 6.80 19.24 11.62
N GLY A 64 7.89 19.35 10.86
CA GLY A 64 9.08 18.50 11.03
C GLY A 64 9.10 17.23 10.16
N VAL A 65 8.06 17.02 9.34
CA VAL A 65 7.96 15.89 8.41
C VAL A 65 8.56 16.27 7.06
N SER A 66 9.29 15.35 6.43
CA SER A 66 9.88 15.53 5.10
C SER A 66 9.39 14.44 4.14
N PHE A 67 9.16 14.81 2.88
CA PHE A 67 8.66 13.93 1.84
C PHE A 67 9.62 13.87 0.65
N ARG A 68 9.72 12.69 0.05
CA ARG A 68 10.52 12.43 -1.16
C ARG A 68 9.70 11.61 -2.14
N GLU A 69 9.70 12.01 -3.39
CA GLU A 69 8.85 11.39 -4.39
C GLU A 69 9.64 10.88 -5.60
N LEU A 70 9.17 9.75 -6.14
CA LEU A 70 9.49 9.28 -7.49
C LEU A 70 8.19 9.14 -8.25
N GLN A 71 8.16 9.60 -9.49
CA GLN A 71 6.98 9.57 -10.35
C GLN A 71 7.33 8.90 -11.68
N PHE A 72 6.41 8.07 -12.17
CA PHE A 72 6.55 7.27 -13.37
C PHE A 72 5.27 7.37 -14.19
N SER A 73 5.42 7.48 -15.51
CA SER A 73 4.30 7.68 -16.42
C SER A 73 4.33 6.64 -17.54
N PRO A 74 3.16 6.17 -18.02
CA PRO A 74 3.09 5.35 -19.22
C PRO A 74 3.81 6.02 -20.41
N PRO A 75 4.50 5.25 -21.27
CA PRO A 75 4.62 3.79 -21.25
C PRO A 75 5.73 3.25 -20.33
N ASN A 76 6.46 4.12 -19.63
CA ASN A 76 7.65 3.80 -18.84
C ASN A 76 7.33 3.73 -17.35
N LEU A 77 6.52 2.73 -16.96
CA LEU A 77 6.21 2.49 -15.55
C LEU A 77 7.42 1.96 -14.78
N GLY A 78 7.50 2.32 -13.50
CA GLY A 78 8.61 1.96 -12.64
C GLY A 78 8.65 0.48 -12.29
N LYS A 79 9.86 -0.01 -12.04
CA LYS A 79 10.13 -1.34 -11.48
C LYS A 79 10.99 -1.15 -10.23
N LEU A 80 10.49 -1.55 -9.08
CA LEU A 80 11.02 -1.17 -7.78
C LEU A 80 11.29 -2.41 -6.93
N THR A 81 12.48 -2.51 -6.35
CA THR A 81 12.78 -3.46 -5.27
C THR A 81 12.82 -2.71 -3.96
N ILE A 82 11.96 -3.09 -3.02
CA ILE A 82 12.08 -2.67 -1.63
C ILE A 82 13.01 -3.65 -0.95
N GLU A 83 14.21 -3.18 -0.60
CA GLU A 83 15.24 -4.03 -0.02
C GLU A 83 14.95 -4.26 1.47
N ASN A 84 14.86 -5.53 1.86
CA ASN A 84 14.62 -5.97 3.23
C ASN A 84 15.33 -7.32 3.50
N GLY A 85 16.58 -7.42 3.07
CA GLY A 85 17.40 -8.63 3.19
C GLY A 85 16.79 -9.82 2.42
N THR A 86 16.61 -10.96 3.08
CA THR A 86 15.96 -12.13 2.43
C THR A 86 14.49 -11.89 2.10
N ASN A 87 13.89 -10.82 2.62
CA ASN A 87 12.49 -10.48 2.43
C ASN A 87 12.26 -9.35 1.40
N SER A 88 13.27 -8.99 0.61
CA SER A 88 13.13 -7.97 -0.43
C SER A 88 11.98 -8.27 -1.39
N LEU A 89 11.21 -7.25 -1.75
CA LEU A 89 10.02 -7.39 -2.58
C LEU A 89 10.13 -6.57 -3.86
N LEU A 90 9.96 -7.25 -4.99
CA LEU A 90 9.88 -6.63 -6.30
C LEU A 90 8.43 -6.22 -6.63
N ILE A 91 8.24 -4.94 -6.94
CA ILE A 91 6.98 -4.32 -7.35
C ILE A 91 7.15 -3.78 -8.77
N GLU A 92 6.18 -4.09 -9.63
CA GLU A 92 6.20 -3.74 -11.04
C GLU A 92 5.02 -2.81 -11.36
N HIS A 93 5.12 -2.10 -12.47
CA HIS A 93 4.09 -1.18 -12.96
C HIS A 93 3.83 -0.01 -11.98
N VAL A 94 4.89 0.48 -11.33
CA VAL A 94 4.81 1.56 -10.34
C VAL A 94 4.52 2.89 -11.04
N PHE A 95 3.58 3.65 -10.50
CA PHE A 95 3.23 5.02 -10.90
C PHE A 95 3.92 6.05 -10.03
N SER A 96 3.94 5.81 -8.72
CA SER A 96 4.48 6.76 -7.75
C SER A 96 5.08 6.03 -6.55
N VAL A 97 6.05 6.67 -5.93
CA VAL A 97 6.59 6.30 -4.63
C VAL A 97 6.70 7.56 -3.79
N LEU A 98 6.15 7.52 -2.58
CA LEU A 98 6.28 8.56 -1.57
C LEU A 98 7.03 7.98 -0.36
N GLY A 99 8.24 8.48 -0.13
CA GLY A 99 8.98 8.26 1.11
C GLY A 99 8.70 9.37 2.12
N THR A 100 8.23 8.98 3.30
CA THR A 100 7.96 9.90 4.40
C THR A 100 8.97 9.74 5.52
N GLN A 101 9.52 10.87 5.94
CA GLN A 101 10.42 11.02 7.06
C GLN A 101 9.74 11.84 8.18
N TYR A 102 9.34 11.19 9.28
CA TYR A 102 8.75 11.85 10.46
C TYR A 102 9.81 12.33 11.46
N ASP A 103 10.84 11.51 11.70
CA ASP A 103 12.03 11.83 12.50
C ASP A 103 13.28 11.88 11.61
N LYS A 104 14.04 12.98 11.73
CA LYS A 104 15.27 13.22 10.99
C LYS A 104 16.36 12.19 11.28
N ASN A 105 16.36 11.60 12.47
CA ASN A 105 17.37 10.65 12.93
C ASN A 105 17.08 9.20 12.52
N GLU A 106 15.90 8.91 11.97
CA GLU A 106 15.50 7.55 11.62
C GLU A 106 15.35 7.33 10.11
N GLY A 107 15.55 8.37 9.29
CA GLY A 107 15.41 8.29 7.85
C GLY A 107 13.97 8.07 7.38
N ILE A 108 13.77 7.26 6.34
CA ILE A 108 12.43 6.95 5.79
C ILE A 108 11.72 5.94 6.68
N GLN A 109 10.65 6.35 7.37
CA GLN A 109 9.83 5.45 8.19
C GLN A 109 8.65 4.83 7.45
N VAL A 110 8.17 5.48 6.38
CA VAL A 110 7.05 5.00 5.57
C VAL A 110 7.35 5.15 4.08
N LEU A 111 7.06 4.10 3.30
CA LEU A 111 7.02 4.12 1.84
C LEU A 111 5.61 3.77 1.37
N ASP A 112 4.93 4.72 0.74
CA ASP A 112 3.69 4.49 0.02
C ASP A 112 3.98 4.37 -1.48
N ILE A 113 3.47 3.32 -2.12
CA ILE A 113 3.74 3.01 -3.53
C ILE A 113 2.42 2.70 -4.21
N ASP A 114 2.08 3.45 -5.26
CA ASP A 114 0.94 3.16 -6.12
C ASP A 114 1.41 2.47 -7.41
N ALA A 115 0.75 1.38 -7.78
CA ALA A 115 1.12 0.55 -8.92
C ALA A 115 -0.10 -0.06 -9.64
N GLY A 116 0.09 -0.48 -10.88
CA GLY A 116 -0.87 -1.30 -11.61
C GLY A 116 -0.70 -2.78 -11.29
N LEU A 117 -1.79 -3.53 -11.20
CA LEU A 117 -1.69 -5.01 -11.16
C LEU A 117 -1.12 -5.55 -12.48
N THR A 118 -1.43 -4.88 -13.59
CA THR A 118 -0.97 -5.19 -14.95
C THR A 118 -0.19 -4.02 -15.53
N LYS A 119 0.63 -4.29 -16.55
CA LYS A 119 1.38 -3.26 -17.27
C LYS A 119 0.44 -2.35 -18.05
N GLU A 120 -0.52 -2.96 -18.74
CA GLU A 120 -1.58 -2.27 -19.46
C GLU A 120 -2.64 -1.78 -18.47
N GLU A 121 -3.25 -0.64 -18.78
CA GLU A 121 -4.30 -0.03 -17.96
C GLU A 121 -5.52 -0.95 -17.79
N PHE A 122 -5.90 -1.67 -18.84
CA PHE A 122 -7.01 -2.61 -18.85
C PHE A 122 -6.52 -3.99 -19.28
N ALA A 123 -6.97 -5.03 -18.59
CA ALA A 123 -6.66 -6.41 -18.91
C ALA A 123 -7.92 -7.28 -18.86
N THR A 124 -7.92 -8.40 -19.57
CA THR A 124 -8.99 -9.40 -19.40
C THR A 124 -9.04 -9.90 -17.95
N PRO A 125 -10.19 -10.36 -17.45
CA PRO A 125 -10.31 -10.93 -16.11
C PRO A 125 -9.28 -12.04 -15.83
N GLU A 126 -8.99 -12.87 -16.84
CA GLU A 126 -8.01 -13.95 -16.77
C GLU A 126 -6.60 -13.42 -16.60
N GLN A 127 -6.20 -12.40 -17.38
CA GLN A 127 -4.89 -11.76 -17.25
C GLN A 127 -4.72 -11.08 -15.90
N ALA A 128 -5.72 -10.34 -15.43
CA ALA A 128 -5.70 -9.71 -14.11
C ALA A 128 -5.55 -10.76 -12.99
N TYR A 129 -6.26 -11.88 -13.09
CA TYR A 129 -6.13 -12.99 -12.16
C TYR A 129 -4.73 -13.62 -12.17
N GLN A 130 -4.14 -13.86 -13.34
CA GLN A 130 -2.78 -14.38 -13.42
C GLN A 130 -1.77 -13.42 -12.78
N SER A 131 -1.93 -12.11 -12.97
CA SER A 131 -1.10 -11.10 -12.29
C SER A 131 -1.29 -11.11 -10.78
N TYR A 132 -2.53 -11.27 -10.28
CA TYR A 132 -2.80 -11.46 -8.86
C TYR A 132 -2.07 -12.69 -8.29
N VAL A 133 -2.19 -13.84 -8.98
CA VAL A 133 -1.51 -15.08 -8.57
C VAL A 133 0.01 -14.89 -8.54
N ALA A 134 0.58 -14.22 -9.55
CA ALA A 134 2.01 -13.93 -9.62
C ALA A 134 2.47 -13.04 -8.46
N LEU A 135 1.70 -11.98 -8.14
CA LEU A 135 1.99 -11.09 -7.01
C LEU A 135 1.96 -11.85 -5.68
N MET A 136 0.90 -12.62 -5.41
CA MET A 136 0.80 -13.37 -4.15
C MET A 136 1.90 -14.43 -4.01
N LYS A 137 2.24 -15.13 -5.11
CA LYS A 137 3.38 -16.07 -5.10
C LYS A 137 4.68 -15.36 -4.74
N ARG A 138 4.94 -14.20 -5.34
CA ARG A 138 6.15 -13.40 -5.09
C ARG A 138 6.24 -12.96 -3.62
N ILE A 139 5.14 -12.48 -3.05
CA ILE A 139 5.05 -12.08 -1.63
C ILE A 139 5.36 -13.27 -0.72
N ASN A 140 4.71 -14.41 -0.97
CA ASN A 140 4.92 -15.64 -0.18
C ASN A 140 6.35 -16.18 -0.31
N GLN A 141 6.93 -16.14 -1.52
CA GLN A 141 8.32 -16.56 -1.78
C GLN A 141 9.34 -15.64 -1.12
N ALA A 142 9.06 -14.33 -1.05
CA ALA A 142 9.84 -13.38 -0.28
C ALA A 142 9.63 -13.52 1.24
N GLY A 143 8.87 -14.51 1.70
CA GLY A 143 8.75 -14.86 3.12
C GLY A 143 7.96 -13.86 3.96
N TRP A 144 7.17 -12.98 3.33
CA TRP A 144 6.23 -12.12 4.03
C TRP A 144 5.12 -12.98 4.62
N LYS A 145 4.84 -12.80 5.91
CA LYS A 145 3.81 -13.55 6.63
C LYS A 145 2.67 -12.63 7.01
N ASN A 146 1.46 -13.17 7.16
CA ASN A 146 0.35 -12.45 7.75
C ASN A 146 0.75 -11.82 9.09
N TYR A 147 0.28 -10.60 9.34
CA TYR A 147 0.43 -9.90 10.60
C TYR A 147 -0.94 -9.49 11.15
N PHE A 148 -1.36 -10.15 12.23
CA PHE A 148 -2.50 -9.69 13.01
C PHE A 148 -2.09 -8.50 13.87
N PHE A 149 -2.98 -7.50 13.99
CA PHE A 149 -2.87 -6.54 15.08
C PHE A 149 -2.80 -7.29 16.42
N THR A 150 -2.03 -6.75 17.36
CA THR A 150 -1.72 -7.43 18.64
C THR A 150 -2.94 -7.73 19.50
N ASP A 151 -4.08 -7.10 19.20
CA ASP A 151 -5.38 -7.24 19.84
C ASP A 151 -6.42 -7.99 18.97
N ALA A 152 -6.18 -8.15 17.67
CA ALA A 152 -7.09 -8.81 16.74
C ALA A 152 -7.09 -10.34 16.91
N PRO A 153 -8.23 -11.02 16.71
CA PRO A 153 -8.30 -12.48 16.80
C PRO A 153 -7.49 -13.13 15.67
N ARG A 154 -6.74 -14.19 16.00
CA ARG A 154 -5.91 -14.93 15.05
C ARG A 154 -6.77 -15.90 14.24
N ILE A 155 -7.63 -15.40 13.38
CA ILE A 155 -8.52 -16.24 12.56
C ILE A 155 -7.67 -17.14 11.65
N ALA A 156 -8.03 -18.41 11.50
CA ALA A 156 -7.28 -19.32 10.63
C ALA A 156 -7.54 -19.03 9.14
N LYS A 157 -6.51 -19.22 8.30
CA LYS A 157 -6.56 -18.92 6.86
C LYS A 157 -7.70 -19.59 6.08
N GLN A 158 -8.17 -20.75 6.54
CA GLN A 158 -9.29 -21.47 5.91
C GLN A 158 -10.60 -20.68 5.95
N ASP A 159 -10.72 -19.71 6.87
CA ASP A 159 -11.87 -18.83 6.97
C ASP A 159 -11.70 -17.52 6.17
N ASN A 160 -10.69 -17.41 5.30
CA ASN A 160 -10.42 -16.21 4.47
C ASN A 160 -11.67 -15.65 3.79
N ILE A 161 -12.40 -16.50 3.04
CA ILE A 161 -13.58 -16.06 2.28
C ILE A 161 -14.71 -15.63 3.21
N LYS A 162 -14.90 -16.37 4.32
CA LYS A 162 -15.89 -16.02 5.34
C LYS A 162 -15.56 -14.66 5.96
N HIS A 163 -14.29 -14.42 6.29
CA HIS A 163 -13.82 -13.18 6.90
C HIS A 163 -13.91 -11.97 5.97
N LEU A 164 -13.61 -12.15 4.68
CA LEU A 164 -13.69 -11.10 3.66
C LEU A 164 -15.08 -10.46 3.58
N SER A 165 -16.15 -11.23 3.82
CA SER A 165 -17.52 -10.71 3.87
C SER A 165 -17.76 -9.70 5.00
N LYS A 166 -16.90 -9.67 6.03
CA LYS A 166 -17.01 -8.78 7.21
C LYS A 166 -15.99 -7.63 7.22
N SER A 167 -14.71 -7.89 6.95
CA SER A 167 -13.63 -6.90 7.13
C SER A 167 -13.07 -6.32 5.83
N ARG A 168 -13.20 -7.05 4.71
CA ARG A 168 -12.52 -6.83 3.41
C ARG A 168 -11.02 -7.15 3.41
N ASP A 169 -10.49 -7.63 4.53
CA ASP A 169 -9.10 -8.03 4.65
C ASP A 169 -8.97 -9.54 4.44
N VAL A 170 -7.97 -9.93 3.67
CA VAL A 170 -7.52 -11.31 3.57
C VAL A 170 -6.65 -11.60 4.79
N ILE A 171 -6.97 -12.70 5.47
CA ILE A 171 -6.25 -13.14 6.67
C ILE A 171 -4.85 -13.59 6.28
N ASP A 172 -4.68 -14.48 5.31
CA ASP A 172 -3.37 -15.05 4.98
C ASP A 172 -3.18 -15.12 3.46
N PRO A 173 -2.16 -14.43 2.90
CA PRO A 173 -1.88 -14.43 1.45
C PRO A 173 -1.35 -15.77 0.92
N SER A 174 -1.01 -16.73 1.79
CA SER A 174 -0.62 -18.09 1.38
C SER A 174 -1.80 -18.87 0.79
N TYR A 175 -3.03 -18.48 1.12
CA TYR A 175 -4.22 -18.92 0.41
C TYR A 175 -4.41 -18.08 -0.85
N ILE A 176 -3.97 -18.62 -1.99
CA ILE A 176 -4.20 -17.99 -3.29
C ILE A 176 -5.57 -18.43 -3.79
N PHE A 177 -6.48 -17.47 -3.98
CA PHE A 177 -7.82 -17.75 -4.50
C PHE A 177 -7.75 -18.42 -5.87
N SER A 178 -8.65 -19.38 -6.10
CA SER A 178 -8.97 -19.85 -7.46
C SER A 178 -9.59 -18.73 -8.29
N PHE A 179 -9.63 -18.90 -9.61
CA PHE A 179 -10.23 -17.89 -10.49
C PHE A 179 -11.71 -17.64 -10.18
N GLU A 180 -12.47 -18.69 -9.88
CA GLU A 180 -13.88 -18.58 -9.54
C GLU A 180 -14.08 -17.87 -8.20
N GLU A 181 -13.28 -18.18 -7.18
CA GLU A 181 -13.31 -17.45 -5.90
C GLU A 181 -12.96 -15.98 -6.10
N TRP A 182 -11.86 -15.68 -6.79
CA TRP A 182 -11.44 -14.32 -7.11
C TRP A 182 -12.56 -13.52 -7.79
N LYS A 183 -13.13 -14.08 -8.86
CA LYS A 183 -14.21 -13.45 -9.62
C LYS A 183 -15.44 -13.23 -8.75
N ASN A 184 -15.82 -14.22 -7.93
CA ASN A 184 -16.94 -14.10 -7.02
C ASN A 184 -16.71 -13.00 -5.97
N ILE A 185 -15.52 -12.97 -5.37
CA ILE A 185 -15.12 -12.01 -4.35
C ILE A 185 -15.13 -10.58 -4.91
N ILE A 186 -14.42 -10.31 -6.00
CA ILE A 186 -14.29 -8.96 -6.57
C ILE A 186 -15.61 -8.42 -7.13
N ASN A 187 -16.54 -9.29 -7.54
CA ASN A 187 -17.85 -8.88 -8.03
C ASN A 187 -18.87 -8.63 -6.91
N ASN A 188 -18.73 -9.29 -5.76
CA ASN A 188 -19.73 -9.21 -4.68
C ASN A 188 -19.29 -8.35 -3.48
N ILE A 189 -17.99 -8.08 -3.31
CA ILE A 189 -17.55 -7.11 -2.29
C ILE A 189 -17.89 -5.69 -2.77
N PRO A 190 -18.63 -4.88 -1.98
CA PRO A 190 -19.06 -3.53 -2.41
C PRO A 190 -17.91 -2.61 -2.82
N THR A 191 -16.76 -2.70 -2.14
CA THR A 191 -15.58 -1.87 -2.43
C THR A 191 -14.74 -2.40 -3.59
N LYS A 192 -14.98 -3.66 -4.03
CA LYS A 192 -14.17 -4.35 -5.03
C LYS A 192 -12.67 -4.32 -4.69
N SER A 193 -12.36 -4.39 -3.40
CA SER A 193 -11.04 -4.18 -2.84
C SER A 193 -10.70 -5.29 -1.86
N LEU A 194 -9.44 -5.72 -1.86
CA LEU A 194 -8.85 -6.67 -0.93
C LEU A 194 -7.70 -6.01 -0.18
N GLY A 195 -7.71 -6.10 1.14
CA GLY A 195 -6.63 -5.68 2.01
C GLY A 195 -5.76 -6.86 2.44
N TYR A 196 -4.47 -6.63 2.64
CA TYR A 196 -3.52 -7.57 3.24
C TYR A 196 -2.65 -6.80 4.23
N ARG A 197 -2.38 -7.38 5.40
CA ARG A 197 -1.42 -6.84 6.38
C ARG A 197 -0.37 -7.88 6.67
N LEU A 198 0.88 -7.56 6.39
CA LEU A 198 2.00 -8.49 6.40
C LEU A 198 3.15 -7.98 7.24
N TYR A 199 4.03 -8.88 7.65
CA TYR A 199 5.25 -8.57 8.39
C TYR A 199 6.44 -9.33 7.83
N ALA A 200 7.58 -8.65 7.75
CA ALA A 200 8.89 -9.26 7.58
C ALA A 200 10.01 -8.35 8.12
N ASN A 201 10.91 -8.91 8.92
CA ASN A 201 12.17 -8.28 9.35
C ASN A 201 12.04 -6.80 9.77
N GLY A 202 11.19 -6.50 10.75
CA GLY A 202 11.04 -5.14 11.27
C GLY A 202 10.25 -4.17 10.38
N VAL A 203 9.58 -4.68 9.34
CA VAL A 203 8.72 -3.90 8.44
C VAL A 203 7.33 -4.51 8.40
N ILE A 204 6.32 -3.65 8.51
CA ILE A 204 4.91 -3.98 8.26
C ILE A 204 4.58 -3.53 6.84
N LEU A 205 3.88 -4.38 6.09
CA LEU A 205 3.44 -4.11 4.74
C LEU A 205 1.92 -4.23 4.65
N ASP A 206 1.25 -3.12 4.38
CA ASP A 206 -0.15 -3.12 4.00
C ASP A 206 -0.29 -3.08 2.48
N ILE A 207 -1.14 -3.94 1.91
CA ILE A 207 -1.43 -3.98 0.47
C ILE A 207 -2.93 -3.81 0.27
N SER A 208 -3.30 -2.84 -0.55
CA SER A 208 -4.66 -2.71 -1.07
C SER A 208 -4.66 -3.04 -2.55
N LEU A 209 -5.50 -3.99 -2.95
CA LEU A 209 -5.78 -4.32 -4.34
C LEU A 209 -7.21 -3.96 -4.65
N LYS A 210 -7.44 -3.06 -5.62
CA LYS A 210 -8.78 -2.58 -5.94
C LYS A 210 -9.06 -2.62 -7.44
N ARG A 211 -10.21 -3.19 -7.84
CA ARG A 211 -10.74 -3.00 -9.20
C ARG A 211 -11.33 -1.60 -9.30
N THR A 212 -10.67 -0.71 -10.02
CA THR A 212 -11.04 0.71 -10.14
C THR A 212 -11.98 0.97 -11.31
N ALA A 213 -11.80 0.27 -12.43
CA ALA A 213 -12.62 0.45 -13.62
C ALA A 213 -12.86 -0.86 -14.37
N LYS A 214 -13.88 -0.84 -15.23
CA LYS A 214 -14.20 -1.89 -16.19
C LYS A 214 -14.75 -1.24 -17.46
N ASN A 215 -14.21 -1.61 -18.61
CA ASN A 215 -14.59 -0.99 -19.88
C ASN A 215 -15.67 -1.79 -20.63
N GLU A 216 -16.10 -1.27 -21.78
CA GLU A 216 -17.14 -1.87 -22.63
C GLU A 216 -16.74 -3.24 -23.20
N ARG A 217 -15.44 -3.53 -23.29
CA ARG A 217 -14.90 -4.83 -23.71
C ARG A 217 -14.80 -5.84 -22.57
N ASN A 218 -15.36 -5.51 -21.40
CA ASN A 218 -15.32 -6.33 -20.19
C ASN A 218 -13.89 -6.52 -19.63
N GLU A 219 -12.93 -5.68 -20.04
CA GLU A 219 -11.60 -5.63 -19.46
C GLU A 219 -11.62 -4.78 -18.18
N GLU A 220 -10.73 -5.11 -17.25
CA GLU A 220 -10.73 -4.61 -15.89
C GLU A 220 -9.41 -3.89 -15.59
N GLN A 221 -9.51 -2.78 -14.85
CA GLN A 221 -8.35 -2.06 -14.30
C GLN A 221 -8.25 -2.35 -12.81
N TYR A 222 -7.04 -2.70 -12.37
CA TYR A 222 -6.73 -2.92 -10.97
C TYR A 222 -5.55 -2.05 -10.53
N MET A 223 -5.77 -1.30 -9.45
CA MET A 223 -4.73 -0.52 -8.80
C MET A 223 -4.31 -1.18 -7.49
N LEU A 224 -3.01 -1.11 -7.24
CA LEU A 224 -2.35 -1.56 -6.03
C LEU A 224 -1.84 -0.35 -5.27
N ARG A 225 -2.01 -0.38 -3.95
CA ARG A 225 -1.27 0.49 -3.03
C ARG A 225 -0.52 -0.38 -2.05
N PHE A 226 0.79 -0.19 -1.95
CA PHE A 226 1.64 -0.78 -0.92
C PHE A 226 2.01 0.31 0.08
N SER A 227 1.93 0.01 1.37
CA SER A 227 2.42 0.89 2.44
C SER A 227 3.38 0.09 3.30
N PHE A 228 4.68 0.34 3.14
CA PHE A 228 5.71 -0.23 4.01
C PHE A 228 5.94 0.73 5.17
N GLN A 229 5.88 0.22 6.39
CA GLN A 229 6.06 0.99 7.61
C GLN A 229 7.11 0.33 8.47
N SER A 230 8.07 1.11 8.97
CA SER A 230 8.97 0.60 9.99
C SER A 230 8.14 0.22 11.23
N VAL A 231 8.44 -0.94 11.80
CA VAL A 231 7.79 -1.40 13.03
C VAL A 231 7.99 -0.40 14.16
N ARG A 232 9.17 0.24 14.22
CA ARG A 232 9.46 1.29 15.19
C ARG A 232 8.45 2.43 15.13
N TYR A 233 8.21 2.98 13.93
CA TYR A 233 7.22 4.02 13.71
C TYR A 233 5.82 3.54 14.10
N ASN A 234 5.39 2.38 13.59
CA ASN A 234 4.04 1.87 13.83
C ASN A 234 3.77 1.63 15.33
N GLU A 235 4.71 1.01 16.04
CA GLU A 235 4.54 0.69 17.45
C GLU A 235 4.65 1.92 18.35
N ARG A 236 5.52 2.89 18.03
CA ARG A 236 5.59 4.17 18.77
C ARG A 236 4.33 5.01 18.56
N ASP A 237 3.84 5.12 17.33
CA ASP A 237 2.63 5.87 17.00
C ASP A 237 1.38 5.29 17.68
N SER A 238 1.37 3.97 17.92
CA SER A 238 0.27 3.31 18.63
C SER A 238 0.21 3.59 20.14
N ILE A 239 1.23 4.23 20.72
CA ILE A 239 1.28 4.61 22.13
C ILE A 239 1.16 6.14 22.22
N PRO A 240 0.06 6.66 22.81
CA PRO A 240 -0.11 8.09 22.98
C PRO A 240 1.06 8.73 23.73
N ASP A 241 1.49 9.90 23.28
CA ASP A 241 2.58 10.70 23.85
C ASP A 241 3.93 9.96 23.91
N SER A 242 4.16 8.95 23.07
CA SER A 242 5.41 8.18 23.05
C SER A 242 6.65 9.03 22.71
N ASP A 243 6.46 10.16 22.03
CA ASP A 243 7.49 11.17 21.71
C ASP A 243 8.00 11.91 22.95
N LYS A 244 7.21 11.95 24.03
CA LYS A 244 7.53 12.63 25.29
C LYS A 244 8.06 11.70 26.38
N MET A 245 8.02 10.39 26.14
CA MET A 245 8.43 9.37 27.11
C MET A 245 9.95 9.20 27.11
N THR A 246 10.52 9.04 28.30
CA THR A 246 11.86 8.46 28.43
C THR A 246 11.86 7.00 27.93
N PRO A 247 13.03 6.43 27.57
CA PRO A 247 13.10 5.05 27.13
C PRO A 247 12.47 4.04 28.11
N SER A 248 12.65 4.26 29.43
CA SER A 248 12.07 3.39 30.46
C SER A 248 10.55 3.52 30.56
N GLU A 249 10.00 4.75 30.44
CA GLU A 249 8.54 4.97 30.46
C GLU A 249 7.89 4.32 29.25
N PHE A 250 8.51 4.48 28.07
CA PHE A 250 8.05 3.87 26.84
C PHE A 250 8.06 2.33 26.91
N GLU A 251 9.13 1.73 27.43
CA GLU A 251 9.19 0.27 27.64
C GLU A 251 8.07 -0.23 28.55
N GLN A 252 7.78 0.49 29.64
CA GLN A 252 6.68 0.14 30.54
C GLN A 252 5.31 0.27 29.86
N ALA A 253 5.09 1.36 29.12
CA ALA A 253 3.86 1.58 28.35
C ALA A 253 3.66 0.49 27.28
N PHE A 254 4.74 0.13 26.57
CA PHE A 254 4.74 -0.92 25.57
C PHE A 254 4.36 -2.28 26.16
N LYS A 255 5.03 -2.70 27.25
CA LYS A 255 4.70 -3.95 27.95
C LYS A 255 3.27 -3.97 28.48
N LYS A 256 2.79 -2.84 29.02
CA LYS A 256 1.41 -2.70 29.49
C LYS A 256 0.42 -2.90 28.35
N ARG A 257 0.60 -2.21 27.22
CA ARG A 257 -0.27 -2.34 26.04
C ARG A 257 -0.30 -3.77 25.51
N LEU A 258 0.86 -4.44 25.40
CA LEU A 258 0.90 -5.86 24.99
C LEU A 258 0.09 -6.76 25.92
N SER A 259 0.18 -6.55 27.24
CA SER A 259 -0.62 -7.30 28.20
C SER A 259 -2.12 -7.02 28.08
N GLU A 260 -2.52 -5.79 27.76
CA GLU A 260 -3.91 -5.41 27.58
C GLU A 260 -4.48 -5.98 26.28
N ASN A 261 -3.72 -5.85 25.18
CA ASN A 261 -4.07 -6.38 23.86
C ASN A 261 -4.23 -7.90 23.89
N LYS A 262 -3.38 -8.62 24.63
CA LYS A 262 -3.55 -10.08 24.82
C LYS A 262 -4.90 -10.43 25.45
N LYS A 263 -5.30 -9.73 26.52
CA LYS A 263 -6.59 -9.97 27.20
C LYS A 263 -7.77 -9.65 26.27
N TYR A 264 -7.65 -8.59 25.48
CA TYR A 264 -8.65 -8.22 24.49
C TYR A 264 -8.76 -9.28 23.40
N ARG A 265 -7.63 -9.72 22.83
CA ARG A 265 -7.58 -10.79 21.84
C ARG A 265 -8.25 -12.07 22.33
N GLU A 266 -7.95 -12.53 23.55
CA GLU A 266 -8.58 -13.72 24.14
C GLU A 266 -10.12 -13.60 24.23
N LYS A 267 -10.65 -12.39 24.39
CA LYS A 267 -12.09 -12.13 24.34
C LYS A 267 -12.62 -12.19 22.91
N GLU A 268 -11.95 -11.55 21.97
CA GLU A 268 -12.38 -11.55 20.56
C GLU A 268 -12.25 -12.93 19.91
N GLU A 269 -11.24 -13.72 20.25
CA GLU A 269 -11.09 -15.11 19.79
C GLU A 269 -12.24 -16.00 20.28
N ARG A 270 -12.70 -15.82 21.53
CA ARG A 270 -13.89 -16.55 22.04
C ARG A 270 -15.16 -16.18 21.28
N LYS A 271 -15.34 -14.90 20.96
CA LYS A 271 -16.47 -14.45 20.13
C LYS A 271 -16.38 -15.04 18.73
N ALA A 272 -15.21 -14.98 18.10
CA ALA A 272 -14.99 -15.53 16.78
C ALA A 272 -15.28 -17.05 16.74
N LYS A 273 -14.82 -17.82 17.74
CA LYS A 273 -15.16 -19.24 17.90
C LYS A 273 -16.67 -19.45 18.01
N ALA A 274 -17.38 -18.62 18.79
CA ALA A 274 -18.84 -18.71 18.91
C ALA A 274 -19.58 -18.38 17.58
N GLU A 275 -18.99 -17.56 16.72
CA GLU A 275 -19.45 -17.30 15.35
C GLU A 275 -19.01 -18.38 14.34
N GLY A 276 -18.37 -19.45 14.82
CA GLY A 276 -17.90 -20.58 14.00
C GLY A 276 -16.65 -20.29 13.19
N TYR A 277 -15.81 -19.35 13.63
CA TYR A 277 -14.45 -19.20 13.09
C TYR A 277 -13.47 -20.13 13.80
N HIS A 278 -12.45 -20.53 13.07
CA HIS A 278 -11.28 -21.25 13.57
C HIS A 278 -10.21 -20.24 13.98
N ILE A 279 -9.50 -20.55 15.06
CA ILE A 279 -8.35 -19.76 15.52
C ILE A 279 -7.08 -20.52 15.16
N ASP A 280 -6.12 -19.81 14.58
CA ASP A 280 -4.77 -20.30 14.34
C ASP A 280 -3.98 -20.25 15.66
N GLU A 281 -4.03 -21.36 16.40
CA GLU A 281 -3.33 -21.48 17.68
C GLU A 281 -1.81 -21.63 17.50
N GLU A 282 -1.33 -21.91 16.28
CA GLU A 282 0.10 -22.00 15.92
C GLU A 282 0.71 -20.64 15.57
N TYR A 283 -0.12 -19.63 15.27
CA TYR A 283 0.37 -18.28 15.01
C TYR A 283 1.03 -17.68 16.26
N THR A 284 2.27 -17.22 16.07
CA THR A 284 3.07 -16.50 17.07
C THR A 284 3.29 -15.07 16.56
N ASP A 285 2.96 -14.06 17.37
CA ASP A 285 3.27 -12.67 17.03
C ASP A 285 4.78 -12.48 16.87
N PRO A 286 5.23 -11.65 15.90
CA PRO A 286 6.64 -11.32 15.80
C PRO A 286 7.13 -10.60 17.08
N ASP A 287 8.33 -10.96 17.55
CA ASP A 287 9.00 -10.16 18.58
C ASP A 287 9.51 -8.86 17.94
N VAL A 288 8.79 -7.78 18.18
CA VAL A 288 9.08 -6.47 17.61
C VAL A 288 9.99 -5.61 18.47
N TRP A 289 10.25 -6.00 19.74
CA TRP A 289 10.88 -5.10 20.71
C TRP A 289 12.29 -4.65 20.28
N SER A 290 13.05 -5.53 19.63
CA SER A 290 14.38 -5.22 19.12
C SER A 290 14.41 -4.09 18.09
N TYR A 291 13.31 -3.90 17.36
CA TYR A 291 13.16 -2.84 16.36
C TYR A 291 12.59 -1.54 16.96
N VAL A 292 11.89 -1.64 18.09
CA VAL A 292 11.09 -0.56 18.68
C VAL A 292 11.88 0.29 19.68
N LYS A 293 12.83 -0.32 20.39
CA LYS A 293 13.70 0.35 21.40
C LYS A 293 14.45 1.53 20.81
#